data_AF-A0A2V7MH80-F1
#
_entry.id   AF-A0A2V7MH80-F1
#
_cell.length_a   1.000
_cell.length_b   1.000
_cell.length_c   1.000
_cell.angle_alpha   90.00
_cell.angle_beta   90.00
_cell.angle_gamma   90.00
#
_symmetry.space_group_name_H-M   'P 1'
#
loop_
_entity.id
_entity.type
_entity.pdbx_description
1 polymer ?
#
loop_
_entity_poly.entity_id
_entity_poly.type
_entity_poly.pdbx_seq_one_letter_code
_entity_poly.pdbx_strand_id
1 'polypeptide(L)'
;DARVSTVNGSVRVSTTGLAEASTVNGSVYAEMGRSNWDNELEFSTVNGGITLIMPGGKLDTEVRASTVNGDIESDWPMTITGRFNNRRLHGTIGAGGRELSLSTVNGEIRLKKSM
;
A
#
# COMPACT_ATOMS: atom_id res chain seq x y z
N ASP A 1 -4.88 -15.04 -7.05
CA ASP A 1 -4.36 -13.71 -7.41
C ASP A 1 -5.43 -12.90 -8.11
N ALA A 2 -5.64 -11.66 -7.68
CA ALA A 2 -6.58 -10.73 -8.28
C ALA A 2 -5.81 -9.53 -8.84
N ARG A 3 -5.96 -9.25 -10.14
CA ARG A 3 -5.45 -8.02 -10.76
C ARG A 3 -6.63 -7.16 -11.17
N VAL A 4 -6.68 -5.92 -10.67
CA VAL A 4 -7.75 -4.98 -11.00
C VAL A 4 -7.14 -3.67 -11.47
N SER A 5 -7.50 -3.24 -12.68
CA SER A 5 -7.12 -1.94 -13.23
C SER A 5 -8.37 -1.18 -13.67
N THR A 6 -8.49 0.09 -13.27
CA THR A 6 -9.63 0.97 -13.63
C THR A 6 -9.13 2.37 -14.00
N VAL A 7 -9.75 3.02 -14.99
CA VAL A 7 -9.35 4.38 -15.40
C VAL A 7 -10.22 5.45 -14.73
N ASN A 8 -11.52 5.19 -14.54
CA ASN A 8 -12.44 6.07 -13.82
C ASN A 8 -13.34 5.22 -12.91
N GLY A 9 -13.15 5.34 -11.59
CA GLY A 9 -13.89 4.60 -10.58
C GLY A 9 -13.01 4.19 -9.40
N SER A 10 -13.61 4.16 -8.21
CA SER A 10 -12.99 3.62 -7.00
C SER A 10 -12.70 2.12 -7.19
N VAL A 11 -11.46 1.70 -6.95
CA VAL A 11 -11.07 0.29 -7.02
C VAL A 11 -11.11 -0.28 -5.62
N ARG A 12 -12.07 -1.18 -5.38
CA ARG A 12 -12.12 -1.98 -4.15
C ARG A 12 -11.73 -3.41 -4.49
N VAL A 13 -10.61 -3.87 -3.93
CA VAL A 13 -10.16 -5.25 -4.04
C VAL A 13 -10.19 -5.88 -2.66
N SER A 14 -10.90 -7.00 -2.53
CA SER A 14 -10.88 -7.86 -1.35
C SER A 14 -10.54 -9.27 -1.85
N THR A 15 -9.48 -9.87 -1.30
CA THR A 15 -8.98 -11.17 -1.77
C THR A 15 -8.56 -12.06 -0.61
N THR A 16 -8.75 -13.37 -0.76
CA THR A 16 -8.21 -14.39 0.16
C THR A 16 -6.75 -14.77 -0.15
N GLY A 17 -6.18 -14.19 -1.21
CA GLY A 17 -4.80 -14.40 -1.71
C GLY A 17 -4.10 -13.07 -2.04
N LEU A 18 -3.30 -13.02 -3.11
CA LEU A 18 -2.59 -11.79 -3.53
C LEU A 18 -3.50 -10.87 -4.37
N ALA A 19 -3.37 -9.55 -4.17
CA ALA A 19 -4.07 -8.54 -4.95
C ALA A 19 -3.12 -7.45 -5.42
N GLU A 20 -3.12 -7.20 -6.73
CA GLU A 20 -2.42 -6.09 -7.36
C GLU A 20 -3.50 -5.16 -7.94
N ALA A 21 -3.48 -3.88 -7.58
CA ALA A 21 -4.55 -2.95 -7.98
C ALA A 21 -4.01 -1.56 -8.35
N SER A 22 -4.41 -1.07 -9.51
CA SER A 22 -4.07 0.28 -9.99
C SER A 22 -5.31 1.01 -10.49
N THR A 23 -5.36 2.32 -10.27
CA THR A 23 -6.43 3.16 -10.85
C THR A 23 -5.89 4.53 -11.26
N VAL A 24 -6.59 5.26 -12.15
CA VAL A 24 -6.19 6.63 -12.53
C VAL A 24 -7.02 7.66 -11.76
N ASN A 25 -8.34 7.57 -11.80
CA ASN A 25 -9.25 8.41 -11.02
C ASN A 25 -10.11 7.56 -10.08
N GLY A 26 -9.77 7.54 -8.80
CA GLY A 26 -10.46 6.77 -7.77
C GLY A 26 -9.55 6.38 -6.62
N SER A 27 -10.15 6.14 -5.45
CA SER A 27 -9.40 5.60 -4.31
C SER A 27 -9.19 4.10 -4.49
N VAL A 28 -8.00 3.63 -4.09
CA VAL A 28 -7.67 2.21 -4.02
C VAL A 28 -7.91 1.74 -2.59
N TYR A 29 -8.82 0.79 -2.41
CA TYR A 29 -9.02 0.10 -1.15
C TYR A 29 -8.69 -1.37 -1.35
N ALA A 30 -7.63 -1.83 -0.70
CA ALA A 30 -7.16 -3.21 -0.77
C ALA A 30 -7.13 -3.81 0.63
N GLU A 31 -7.78 -4.96 0.80
CA GLU A 31 -7.71 -5.74 2.02
C GLU A 31 -7.11 -7.11 1.71
N MET A 32 -5.96 -7.38 2.32
CA MET A 32 -5.17 -8.57 2.07
C MET A 32 -5.54 -9.66 3.07
N GLY A 33 -6.03 -10.80 2.58
CA GLY A 33 -6.26 -11.99 3.43
C GLY A 33 -4.99 -12.71 3.87
N ARG A 34 -3.85 -12.42 3.22
CA ARG A 34 -2.54 -12.99 3.55
C ARG A 34 -1.44 -11.94 3.41
N SER A 35 -0.43 -12.02 4.27
CA SER A 35 0.79 -11.21 4.22
C SER A 35 1.95 -11.91 3.49
N ASN A 36 1.72 -13.09 2.90
CA ASN A 36 2.74 -13.82 2.14
C ASN A 36 2.55 -13.61 0.63
N TRP A 37 3.42 -12.81 0.03
CA TRP A 37 3.51 -12.65 -1.42
C TRP A 37 4.91 -12.90 -1.94
N ASP A 38 5.00 -13.45 -3.15
CA ASP A 38 6.26 -13.93 -3.73
C ASP A 38 7.03 -12.85 -4.52
N ASN A 39 6.34 -11.84 -5.06
CA ASN A 39 6.91 -10.77 -5.91
C ASN A 39 6.56 -9.38 -5.38
N GLU A 40 7.08 -8.30 -5.96
CA GLU A 40 6.67 -6.94 -5.60
C GLU A 40 5.14 -6.73 -5.61
N LEU A 41 4.63 -6.04 -4.58
CA LEU A 41 3.23 -5.66 -4.48
C LEU A 41 3.09 -4.16 -4.70
N GLU A 42 2.42 -3.76 -5.78
CA GLU A 42 2.29 -2.35 -6.16
C GLU A 42 0.83 -1.89 -6.14
N PHE A 43 0.60 -0.71 -5.54
CA PHE A 43 -0.65 0.02 -5.62
C PHE A 43 -0.39 1.47 -6.04
N SER A 44 -1.09 1.92 -7.08
CA SER A 44 -0.93 3.29 -7.59
C SER A 44 -2.25 3.95 -7.94
N THR A 45 -2.32 5.27 -7.72
CA THR A 45 -3.42 6.12 -8.18
C THR A 45 -2.97 7.54 -8.55
N VAL A 46 -3.72 8.26 -9.37
CA VAL A 46 -3.41 9.68 -9.65
C VAL A 46 -4.30 10.59 -8.82
N ASN A 47 -5.62 10.37 -8.85
CA ASN A 47 -6.57 11.17 -8.07
C ASN A 47 -7.38 10.25 -7.14
N GLY A 48 -6.90 10.06 -5.93
CA GLY A 48 -7.51 9.19 -4.93
C GLY A 48 -6.53 8.79 -3.82
N GLY A 49 -7.08 8.38 -2.68
CA GLY A 49 -6.28 7.82 -1.60
C GLY A 49 -6.03 6.32 -1.80
N ILE A 50 -4.95 5.82 -1.21
CA ILE A 50 -4.68 4.38 -1.13
C ILE A 50 -4.88 3.95 0.32
N THR A 51 -5.77 3.00 0.57
CA THR A 51 -5.89 2.32 1.85
C THR A 51 -5.59 0.85 1.65
N LEU A 52 -4.46 0.40 2.19
CA LEU A 52 -4.05 -1.00 2.19
C LEU A 52 -4.17 -1.55 3.60
N ILE A 53 -4.98 -2.59 3.78
CA ILE A 53 -5.17 -3.29 5.05
C ILE A 53 -4.45 -4.63 4.97
N MET A 54 -3.45 -4.79 5.84
CA MET A 54 -2.67 -6.02 5.97
C MET A 54 -3.19 -6.85 7.16
N PRO A 55 -3.16 -8.19 7.09
CA PRO A 55 -3.65 -9.02 8.18
C PRO A 55 -2.79 -8.80 9.43
N GLY A 56 -3.43 -8.77 10.61
CA GLY A 56 -2.79 -8.40 11.88
C GLY A 56 -1.66 -9.30 12.41
N GLY A 57 -1.23 -10.30 11.64
CA GLY A 57 -0.14 -11.22 11.95
C GLY A 57 1.25 -10.67 11.63
N LYS A 58 2.19 -11.59 11.32
CA LYS A 58 3.55 -11.22 10.93
C LYS A 58 3.54 -10.59 9.53
N LEU A 59 4.17 -9.43 9.43
CA LEU A 59 4.43 -8.74 8.17
C LEU A 59 5.94 -8.48 8.09
N ASP A 60 6.59 -9.01 7.06
CA ASP A 60 7.99 -8.77 6.76
C ASP A 60 8.04 -8.17 5.36
N THR A 61 8.33 -6.87 5.23
CA THR A 61 8.35 -6.17 3.94
C THR A 61 9.16 -4.88 4.00
N GLU A 62 9.77 -4.52 2.88
CA GLU A 62 10.25 -3.18 2.60
C GLU A 62 9.11 -2.36 2.01
N VAL A 63 8.87 -1.19 2.57
CA VAL A 63 7.79 -0.28 2.18
C VAL A 63 8.39 0.92 1.46
N ARG A 64 7.84 1.22 0.29
CA ARG A 64 8.02 2.48 -0.44
C ARG A 64 6.65 3.11 -0.58
N ALA A 65 6.43 4.23 0.08
CA ALA A 65 5.22 5.02 -0.13
C ALA A 65 5.57 6.45 -0.54
N SER A 66 4.86 6.97 -1.54
CA SER A 66 5.07 8.34 -2.04
C SER A 66 3.76 9.01 -2.46
N THR A 67 3.60 10.27 -2.06
CA THR A 67 2.51 11.13 -2.51
C THR A 67 3.04 12.51 -2.92
N VAL A 68 2.43 13.12 -3.95
CA VAL A 68 2.75 14.52 -4.31
C VAL A 68 1.96 15.48 -3.42
N ASN A 69 0.64 15.28 -3.34
CA ASN A 69 -0.31 16.07 -2.56
C ASN A 69 -1.13 15.16 -1.65
N GLY A 70 -0.70 15.06 -0.39
CA GLY A 70 -1.36 14.31 0.67
C GLY A 70 -0.37 13.93 1.76
N ASP A 71 -0.81 13.02 2.61
CA ASP A 71 -0.03 12.51 3.74
C ASP A 71 0.05 10.98 3.72
N ILE A 72 1.08 10.45 4.36
CA ILE A 72 1.32 9.01 4.51
C ILE A 72 1.19 8.63 5.98
N GLU A 73 0.31 7.67 6.27
CA GLU A 73 0.07 7.11 7.59
C GLU A 73 0.30 5.59 7.58
N SER A 74 0.84 5.06 8.68
CA SER A 74 1.02 3.62 8.86
C SER A 74 0.79 3.20 10.31
N ASP A 75 0.00 2.14 10.49
CA ASP A 75 -0.22 1.48 11.78
C ASP A 75 0.92 0.51 12.15
N TRP A 76 1.80 0.19 11.20
CA TRP A 76 2.87 -0.79 11.39
C TRP A 76 4.15 -0.16 11.96
N PRO A 77 4.79 -0.78 12.97
CA PRO A 77 6.12 -0.38 13.40
C PRO A 77 7.13 -0.69 12.29
N MET A 78 7.96 0.28 11.94
CA MET A 78 8.95 0.14 10.88
C MET A 78 10.23 0.90 11.16
N THR A 79 11.34 0.37 10.66
CA THR A 79 12.64 1.05 10.65
C THR A 79 12.74 1.89 9.39
N ILE A 80 12.71 3.21 9.54
CA ILE A 80 12.81 4.15 8.42
C ILE A 80 14.28 4.28 7.99
N THR A 81 14.53 4.19 6.69
CA THR A 81 15.86 4.41 6.11
C THR A 81 15.90 5.74 5.38
N GLY A 82 16.79 6.64 5.80
CA GLY A 82 16.98 7.95 5.16
C GLY A 82 16.03 9.03 5.70
N ARG A 83 15.57 9.93 4.81
CA ARG A 83 14.67 11.04 5.19
C ARG A 83 13.21 10.59 5.09
N PHE A 84 12.52 10.67 6.22
CA PHE A 84 11.06 10.60 6.27
C PHE A 84 10.46 12.00 6.24
N ASN A 85 9.42 12.15 5.44
CA ASN A 85 8.48 13.26 5.56
C ASN A 85 7.07 12.71 5.31
N ASN A 86 6.07 13.56 5.55
CA ASN A 86 4.67 13.20 5.34
C ASN A 86 4.32 12.78 3.90
N ARG A 87 5.20 13.00 2.91
CA ARG A 87 4.99 12.72 1.49
C ARG A 87 5.83 11.56 0.93
N ARG A 88 6.85 11.11 1.66
CA ARG A 88 7.73 10.01 1.27
C ARG A 88 8.11 9.19 2.49
N LEU A 89 7.86 7.91 2.38
CA LEU A 89 8.20 6.91 3.36
C LEU A 89 9.00 5.82 2.67
N HIS A 90 10.18 5.54 3.24
CA HIS A 90 10.95 4.36 2.92
C HIS A 90 11.39 3.70 4.21
N GLY A 91 11.00 2.46 4.41
CA GLY A 91 11.31 1.76 5.64
C GLY A 91 11.01 0.27 5.56
N THR A 92 11.41 -0.44 6.61
CA THR A 92 11.31 -1.89 6.69
C THR A 92 10.41 -2.27 7.85
N ILE A 93 9.38 -3.08 7.57
CA ILE A 93 8.53 -3.74 8.58
C ILE A 93 9.08 -5.15 8.80
N GLY A 94 9.23 -5.54 10.07
CA GLY A 94 9.70 -6.87 10.43
C GLY A 94 11.11 -7.16 9.88
N ALA A 95 11.29 -8.33 9.28
CA ALA A 95 12.57 -8.73 8.67
C ALA A 95 12.80 -8.16 7.25
N GLY A 96 11.83 -7.45 6.67
CA GLY A 96 11.93 -6.95 5.30
C GLY A 96 11.86 -8.03 4.21
N GLY A 97 12.62 -7.84 3.13
CA GLY A 97 12.86 -8.82 2.07
C GLY A 97 11.99 -8.67 0.83
N ARG A 98 10.66 -8.60 1.00
CA ARG A 98 9.72 -8.37 -0.12
C ARG A 98 9.38 -6.89 -0.25
N GLU A 99 9.04 -6.44 -1.45
CA GLU A 99 8.78 -5.03 -1.71
C GLU A 99 7.26 -4.72 -1.75
N LEU A 100 6.88 -3.62 -1.12
CA LEU A 100 5.54 -3.04 -1.11
C LEU A 100 5.64 -1.58 -1.57
N SER A 101 5.10 -1.28 -2.75
CA SER A 101 5.11 0.04 -3.36
C SER A 101 3.72 0.66 -3.37
N LEU A 102 3.58 1.87 -2.80
CA LEU A 102 2.36 2.65 -2.72
C LEU A 102 2.61 4.03 -3.31
N SER A 103 1.90 4.42 -4.36
CA SER A 103 2.11 5.74 -4.98
C SER A 103 0.82 6.46 -5.31
N THR A 104 0.73 7.74 -4.94
CA THR A 104 -0.38 8.60 -5.38
C THR A 104 0.10 9.98 -5.81
N VAL A 105 -0.62 10.66 -6.70
CA VAL A 105 -0.36 12.06 -7.00
C VAL A 105 -1.17 12.95 -6.05
N ASN A 106 -2.49 12.76 -6.00
CA ASN A 106 -3.39 13.52 -5.15
C ASN A 106 -4.19 12.58 -4.25
N GLY A 107 -3.76 12.45 -3.00
CA GLY A 107 -4.43 11.63 -2.01
C GLY A 107 -3.51 11.20 -0.88
N GLU A 108 -4.14 10.69 0.17
CA GLU A 108 -3.49 10.10 1.32
C GLU A 108 -3.16 8.62 1.07
N ILE A 109 -2.07 8.14 1.66
CA ILE A 109 -1.72 6.72 1.69
C ILE A 109 -1.84 6.24 3.14
N ARG A 110 -2.66 5.21 3.36
CA ARG A 110 -2.83 4.57 4.67
C ARG A 110 -2.46 3.10 4.59
N LEU A 111 -1.44 2.71 5.34
CA LEU A 111 -1.09 1.31 5.58
C LEU A 111 -1.63 0.86 6.94
N LYS A 112 -2.73 0.12 6.92
CA LYS A 112 -3.46 -0.28 8.13
C LYS A 112 -3.19 -1.72 8.52
N LYS A 113 -3.41 -2.00 9.80
CA LYS A 113 -3.42 -3.34 10.36
C LYS A 113 -4.87 -3.81 10.54
N SER A 114 -5.22 -4.99 10.02
CA SER A 114 -6.52 -5.61 10.31
C SER A 114 -6.57 -5.99 11.79
N MET A 115 -7.75 -5.86 12.40
CA MET A 115 -7.98 -6.40 13.74
C MET A 115 -8.01 -7.93 13.74
#